data_AF-A0A931NAG3-F1
#
_entry.id   AF-A0A931NAG3-F1
#
_cell.length_a   1.000
_cell.length_b   1.000
_cell.length_c   1.000
_cell.angle_alpha   90.00
_cell.angle_beta   90.00
_cell.angle_gamma   90.00
#
_symmetry.space_group_name_H-M   'P 1'
#
loop_
_entity.id
_entity.type
_entity.pdbx_description
1 polymer ?
#
loop_
_entity_poly.entity_id
_entity_poly.type
_entity_poly.pdbx_seq_one_letter_code
_entity_poly.pdbx_strand_id
1 'polypeptide(L)'
;MDASIKPHTVRLEMRPPIHLVGRTQTLSQHDKQLNGVISKLMDEFFNTQAHKIRERIHTSHRYGIMDFTNEEPHSGTFTWMAAVEVSTLSEIPEGLIGKSYPTLLYAVVTLRGTADQIPHLFDYMYKSWIPESGYESSAPFSFQLYGEHYRGPSDSESIVEVYFPIRSLASHIPTKNSSTFKFGAVFIPVTDMPQAVKWYSNVLDIAIDPRLDVHRNEKTIYHMQVNGVDLLLDNYGAVPISNPNPLFYLKTPNIQVTLNNLKAKEVLISSSDADDASNSISFIVSDPDGNKIMFHEETDRNIEQHQSSSILTTPKQPVVPALFYDGAAIDILYDYHDDAIKWFVDKLGWSVKRKEHWKPDPLATHGRMTQLDWGTWLVSALTSTRLSHHYADRGTIDGNVRWCWRTYDLEQKHTELQQLNIRTTDLYEETGGIRYFDFWATAEGIRLTIQEDKKVSSSALVPSWIRIGVSNFASSIDWYKKFMGMHIVDQINNKDYVVMSLRLNHKPGELSLWILEQLPSGTPIGKVDAPIRPYCFIRSRQQFFTYHQYLQSCGIEVSKIGGFTDKGLVVFHFYDPDGNRLNISSI
;
A
#
# COMPACT_ATOMS: atom_id res chain seq x y z
N MET A 1 23.27 -22.03 -33.10
CA MET A 1 21.92 -22.65 -33.07
C MET A 1 22.14 -24.10 -32.72
N ASP A 2 21.83 -24.47 -31.48
CA ASP A 2 21.83 -25.87 -31.06
C ASP A 2 20.38 -26.32 -30.90
N ALA A 3 20.08 -27.48 -31.46
CA ALA A 3 18.73 -27.94 -31.75
C ALA A 3 18.25 -28.89 -30.65
N SER A 4 17.20 -28.51 -29.91
CA SER A 4 16.10 -29.42 -29.48
C SER A 4 15.17 -28.87 -28.39
N ILE A 5 15.17 -27.58 -28.06
CA ILE A 5 14.11 -27.02 -27.21
C ILE A 5 12.93 -26.72 -28.15
N LYS A 6 11.92 -27.61 -28.21
CA LYS A 6 10.62 -27.25 -28.81
C LYS A 6 10.21 -25.90 -28.22
N PRO A 7 9.68 -24.95 -29.01
CA PRO A 7 9.24 -23.68 -28.46
C PRO A 7 8.24 -23.99 -27.34
N HIS A 8 8.69 -23.82 -26.10
CA HIS A 8 7.82 -24.01 -24.95
C HIS A 8 6.77 -22.91 -25.07
N THR A 9 5.51 -23.31 -25.22
CA THR A 9 4.41 -22.35 -25.21
C THR A 9 4.42 -21.68 -23.84
N VAL A 10 4.82 -20.40 -23.80
CA VAL A 10 4.78 -19.61 -22.58
C VAL A 10 3.35 -19.14 -22.38
N ARG A 11 2.76 -19.52 -21.25
CA ARG A 11 1.44 -19.08 -20.83
C ARG A 11 1.57 -17.98 -19.80
N LEU A 12 0.76 -16.94 -19.91
CA LEU A 12 0.67 -15.91 -18.86
C LEU A 12 -0.39 -16.34 -17.85
N GLU A 13 -0.04 -16.36 -16.56
CA GLU A 13 -0.95 -16.74 -15.48
C GLU A 13 -0.84 -15.77 -14.32
N MET A 14 -1.99 -15.22 -13.91
CA MET A 14 -2.12 -14.50 -12.65
C MET A 14 -2.37 -15.52 -11.54
N ARG A 15 -1.50 -15.60 -10.54
CA ARG A 15 -1.74 -16.47 -9.37
C ARG A 15 -2.07 -15.65 -8.14
N PRO A 16 -3.05 -16.08 -7.31
CA PRO A 16 -3.31 -15.49 -5.99
C PRO A 16 -2.11 -15.71 -5.05
N PRO A 17 -2.13 -15.13 -3.83
CA PRO A 17 -1.05 -15.34 -2.89
C PRO A 17 -0.86 -16.83 -2.60
N ILE A 18 0.40 -17.28 -2.57
CA ILE A 18 0.77 -18.66 -2.24
C ILE A 18 1.48 -18.70 -0.89
N HIS A 19 1.06 -19.62 -0.02
CA HIS A 19 1.67 -19.85 1.29
C HIS A 19 2.37 -21.21 1.27
N LEU A 20 3.68 -21.22 1.50
CA LEU A 20 4.50 -22.42 1.39
C LEU A 20 5.16 -22.72 2.74
N VAL A 21 5.12 -23.98 3.15
CA VAL A 21 5.85 -24.50 4.33
C VAL A 21 6.84 -25.55 3.88
N GLY A 22 8.09 -25.42 4.31
CA GLY A 22 9.16 -26.22 3.77
C GLY A 22 10.49 -26.13 4.51
N ARG A 23 11.50 -26.79 3.94
CA ARG A 23 12.88 -26.75 4.39
C ARG A 23 13.72 -25.94 3.40
N THR A 24 14.61 -25.10 3.91
CA THR A 24 15.49 -24.26 3.10
C THR A 24 16.95 -24.68 3.22
N GLN A 25 17.74 -24.35 2.20
CA GLN A 25 19.20 -24.43 2.22
C GLN A 25 19.78 -23.35 1.31
N THR A 26 20.80 -22.62 1.77
CA THR A 26 21.56 -21.70 0.92
C THR A 26 22.54 -22.49 0.05
N LEU A 27 22.51 -22.24 -1.25
CA LEU A 27 23.29 -22.92 -2.28
C LEU A 27 24.03 -21.89 -3.14
N SER A 28 25.03 -22.34 -3.90
CA SER A 28 25.78 -21.50 -4.85
C SER A 28 25.65 -22.05 -6.27
N GLN A 29 25.44 -21.15 -7.24
CA GLN A 29 25.47 -21.47 -8.67
C GLN A 29 26.83 -21.97 -9.15
N HIS A 30 27.90 -21.70 -8.39
CA HIS A 30 29.25 -22.15 -8.70
C HIS A 30 29.55 -23.57 -8.18
N ASP A 31 28.62 -24.18 -7.43
CA ASP A 31 28.77 -25.55 -6.94
C ASP A 31 28.53 -26.57 -8.07
N LYS A 32 29.55 -27.35 -8.39
CA LYS A 32 29.48 -28.42 -9.41
C LYS A 32 28.52 -29.55 -9.03
N GLN A 33 28.15 -29.68 -7.75
CA GLN A 33 27.23 -30.68 -7.24
C GLN A 33 25.81 -30.14 -6.97
N LEU A 34 25.51 -28.90 -7.40
CA LEU A 34 24.26 -28.20 -7.08
C LEU A 34 23.00 -29.05 -7.29
N ASN A 35 22.86 -29.70 -8.45
CA ASN A 35 21.70 -30.53 -8.77
C ASN A 35 21.55 -31.73 -7.82
N GLY A 36 22.68 -32.32 -7.40
CA GLY A 36 22.68 -33.43 -6.44
C GLY A 36 22.25 -32.97 -5.04
N VAL A 37 22.67 -31.78 -4.62
CA VAL A 37 22.26 -31.18 -3.34
C VAL A 37 20.77 -30.86 -3.36
N ILE A 38 20.25 -30.27 -4.44
CA ILE A 38 18.82 -29.99 -4.62
C ILE A 38 18.01 -31.29 -4.58
N SER A 39 18.39 -32.32 -5.34
CA SER A 39 17.68 -33.59 -5.37
C SER A 39 17.62 -34.22 -3.97
N LYS A 40 18.76 -34.25 -3.27
CA LYS A 40 18.84 -34.77 -1.91
C LYS A 40 17.94 -34.00 -0.93
N LEU A 41 17.96 -32.68 -0.98
CA LEU A 41 17.11 -31.84 -0.12
C LEU A 41 15.61 -32.07 -0.38
N MET A 42 15.22 -32.15 -1.65
CA MET A 42 13.85 -32.45 -2.07
C MET A 42 13.43 -33.83 -1.53
N ASP A 43 14.23 -34.86 -1.80
CA ASP A 43 13.92 -36.23 -1.37
C ASP A 43 13.85 -36.36 0.15
N GLU A 44 14.81 -35.79 0.89
CA GLU A 44 14.78 -35.79 2.35
C GLU A 44 13.51 -35.12 2.89
N PHE A 45 13.18 -33.92 2.40
CA PHE A 45 12.01 -33.18 2.88
C PHE A 45 10.70 -33.92 2.59
N PHE A 46 10.48 -34.36 1.34
CA PHE A 46 9.20 -34.99 0.96
C PHE A 46 9.02 -36.38 1.58
N ASN A 47 10.09 -37.15 1.79
CA ASN A 47 10.00 -38.48 2.38
C ASN A 47 9.93 -38.48 3.91
N THR A 48 10.42 -37.43 4.60
CA THR A 48 10.55 -37.46 6.07
C THR A 48 9.79 -36.37 6.83
N GLN A 49 9.45 -35.24 6.19
CA GLN A 49 8.91 -34.07 6.88
C GLN A 49 7.58 -33.58 6.29
N ALA A 50 7.37 -33.66 4.97
CA ALA A 50 6.19 -33.09 4.32
C ALA A 50 4.85 -33.64 4.84
N HIS A 51 4.82 -34.90 5.30
CA HIS A 51 3.62 -35.52 5.89
C HIS A 51 3.22 -34.95 7.26
N LYS A 52 4.11 -34.20 7.92
CA LYS A 52 3.86 -33.56 9.23
C LYS A 52 3.14 -32.21 9.09
N ILE A 53 3.08 -31.65 7.88
CA ILE A 53 2.50 -30.34 7.60
C ILE A 53 0.98 -30.50 7.42
N ARG A 54 0.21 -29.77 8.23
CA ARG A 54 -1.26 -29.71 8.18
C ARG A 54 -1.73 -28.68 7.15
N GLU A 55 -3.03 -28.65 6.89
CA GLU A 55 -3.66 -27.61 6.04
C GLU A 55 -3.11 -27.51 4.61
N ARG A 56 -2.61 -28.62 4.07
CA ARG A 56 -2.09 -28.68 2.69
C ARG A 56 -3.22 -28.49 1.69
N ILE A 57 -3.04 -27.56 0.75
CA ILE A 57 -4.00 -27.36 -0.35
C ILE A 57 -4.01 -28.57 -1.28
N HIS A 58 -2.82 -29.12 -1.57
CA HIS A 58 -2.66 -30.32 -2.40
C HIS A 58 -1.69 -31.32 -1.75
N THR A 59 -2.10 -32.58 -1.65
CA THR A 59 -1.35 -33.66 -1.00
C THR A 59 -0.27 -34.28 -1.90
N SER A 60 -0.39 -34.16 -3.21
CA SER A 60 0.56 -34.67 -4.21
C SER A 60 1.57 -33.62 -4.69
N HIS A 61 1.21 -32.33 -4.65
CA HIS A 61 2.04 -31.26 -5.19
C HIS A 61 3.31 -31.04 -4.36
N ARG A 62 4.40 -30.79 -5.08
CA ARG A 62 5.71 -30.43 -4.53
C ARG A 62 6.16 -29.12 -5.14
N TYR A 63 6.81 -28.29 -4.33
CA TYR A 63 7.39 -27.03 -4.77
C TYR A 63 8.89 -27.01 -4.55
N GLY A 64 9.63 -26.54 -5.56
CA GLY A 64 11.04 -26.16 -5.47
C GLY A 64 11.17 -24.68 -5.78
N ILE A 65 11.67 -23.88 -4.83
CA ILE A 65 11.76 -22.43 -4.99
C ILE A 65 13.23 -22.03 -4.99
N MET A 66 13.62 -21.27 -6.01
CA MET A 66 14.90 -20.59 -6.08
C MET A 66 14.68 -19.11 -5.73
N ASP A 67 15.21 -18.68 -4.59
CA ASP A 67 14.97 -17.35 -4.01
C ASP A 67 16.28 -16.60 -3.76
N PHE A 68 16.45 -15.45 -4.41
CA PHE A 68 17.62 -14.57 -4.30
C PHE A 68 17.37 -13.38 -3.35
N THR A 69 16.23 -13.32 -2.67
CA THR A 69 15.79 -12.15 -1.88
C THR A 69 16.78 -11.68 -0.82
N ASN A 70 17.51 -12.60 -0.18
CA ASN A 70 18.38 -12.31 0.96
C ASN A 70 19.87 -12.44 0.62
N GLU A 71 20.21 -12.56 -0.67
CA GLU A 71 21.58 -12.82 -1.11
C GLU A 71 22.20 -11.56 -1.69
N GLU A 72 23.51 -11.40 -1.49
CA GLU A 72 24.22 -10.24 -2.04
C GLU A 72 24.18 -10.27 -3.57
N PRO A 73 23.96 -9.12 -4.25
CA PRO A 73 24.03 -9.04 -5.70
C PRO A 73 25.38 -9.58 -6.21
N HIS A 74 25.34 -10.42 -7.26
CA HIS A 74 26.51 -11.04 -7.90
C HIS A 74 27.30 -12.06 -7.06
N SER A 75 26.84 -12.43 -5.87
CA SER A 75 27.44 -13.50 -5.05
C SER A 75 27.33 -14.89 -5.70
N GLY A 76 26.34 -15.07 -6.58
CA GLY A 76 25.99 -16.37 -7.14
C GLY A 76 25.33 -17.31 -6.12
N THR A 77 24.95 -16.84 -4.93
CA THR A 77 24.23 -17.63 -3.93
C THR A 77 22.72 -17.43 -4.04
N PHE A 78 21.95 -18.45 -3.63
CA PHE A 78 20.50 -18.43 -3.55
C PHE A 78 20.00 -19.36 -2.46
N THR A 79 18.85 -19.03 -1.88
CA THR A 79 18.14 -19.94 -1.00
C THR A 79 17.27 -20.87 -1.85
N TRP A 80 17.52 -22.17 -1.76
CA TRP A 80 16.59 -23.18 -2.27
C TRP A 80 15.60 -23.58 -1.18
N MET A 81 14.32 -23.73 -1.53
CA MET A 81 13.29 -24.22 -0.62
C MET A 81 12.54 -25.40 -1.25
N ALA A 82 12.52 -26.53 -0.55
CA ALA A 82 11.62 -27.65 -0.82
C ALA A 82 10.36 -27.47 0.04
N ALA A 83 9.17 -27.38 -0.57
CA ALA A 83 7.96 -27.00 0.16
C ALA A 83 6.67 -27.65 -0.35
N VAL A 84 5.63 -27.55 0.47
CA VAL A 84 4.23 -27.79 0.11
C VAL A 84 3.43 -26.51 0.29
N GLU A 85 2.34 -26.38 -0.46
CA GLU A 85 1.40 -25.27 -0.34
C GLU A 85 0.35 -25.54 0.74
N VAL A 86 0.07 -24.54 1.58
CA VAL A 86 -0.86 -24.59 2.70
C VAL A 86 -1.88 -23.45 2.62
N SER A 87 -3.06 -23.63 3.22
CA SER A 87 -4.09 -22.59 3.27
C SER A 87 -3.75 -21.45 4.25
N THR A 88 -2.90 -21.72 5.25
CA THR A 88 -2.50 -20.78 6.29
C THR A 88 -1.11 -21.09 6.86
N LEU A 89 -0.43 -20.07 7.40
CA LEU A 89 0.86 -20.19 8.10
C LEU A 89 0.74 -20.20 9.64
N SER A 90 -0.47 -20.44 10.19
CA SER A 90 -0.72 -20.41 11.63
C SER A 90 0.06 -21.47 12.43
N GLU A 91 0.25 -22.67 11.85
CA GLU A 91 0.93 -23.78 12.50
C GLU A 91 2.07 -24.31 11.61
N ILE A 92 3.31 -23.99 11.97
CA ILE A 92 4.51 -24.46 11.26
C ILE A 92 5.23 -25.48 12.15
N PRO A 93 5.44 -26.73 11.69
CA PRO A 93 6.19 -27.72 12.44
C PRO A 93 7.62 -27.28 12.76
N GLU A 94 8.14 -27.71 13.91
CA GLU A 94 9.50 -27.37 14.34
C GLU A 94 10.56 -27.80 13.30
N GLY A 95 11.51 -26.90 13.04
CA GLY A 95 12.57 -27.11 12.04
C GLY A 95 12.17 -26.82 10.60
N LEU A 96 10.94 -26.34 10.35
CA LEU A 96 10.48 -25.87 9.04
C LEU A 96 10.27 -24.36 9.01
N ILE A 97 10.18 -23.80 7.81
CA ILE A 97 9.99 -22.37 7.55
C ILE A 97 8.73 -22.17 6.71
N GLY A 98 7.91 -21.19 7.08
CA GLY A 98 6.79 -20.69 6.30
C GLY A 98 7.17 -19.44 5.50
N LYS A 99 6.76 -19.36 4.24
CA LYS A 99 6.91 -18.16 3.39
C LYS A 99 5.61 -17.88 2.64
N SER A 100 5.28 -16.60 2.49
CA SER A 100 4.17 -16.12 1.66
C SER A 100 4.72 -15.37 0.45
N TYR A 101 4.19 -15.68 -0.73
CA TYR A 101 4.46 -14.93 -1.95
C TYR A 101 3.17 -14.25 -2.42
N PRO A 102 3.21 -12.97 -2.81
CA PRO A 102 2.01 -12.20 -3.15
C PRO A 102 1.45 -12.59 -4.52
N THR A 103 0.28 -12.05 -4.85
CA THR A 103 -0.30 -12.14 -6.20
C THR A 103 0.66 -11.55 -7.23
N LEU A 104 1.09 -12.35 -8.21
CA LEU A 104 2.00 -11.92 -9.27
C LEU A 104 1.62 -12.57 -10.61
N LEU A 105 1.98 -11.88 -11.70
CA LEU A 105 1.85 -12.40 -13.06
C LEU A 105 3.07 -13.26 -13.33
N TYR A 106 2.84 -14.46 -13.87
CA TYR A 106 3.90 -15.40 -14.19
C TYR A 106 3.90 -15.72 -15.67
N ALA A 107 5.10 -15.78 -16.24
CA ALA A 107 5.36 -16.59 -17.42
C ALA A 107 5.51 -18.03 -16.95
N VAL A 108 4.60 -18.89 -17.40
CA VAL A 108 4.53 -20.30 -17.03
C VAL A 108 4.99 -21.12 -18.22
N VAL A 109 5.96 -21.99 -17.97
CA VAL A 109 6.42 -22.97 -18.94
C VAL A 109 6.19 -24.36 -18.41
N THR A 110 5.42 -25.14 -19.16
CA THR A 110 5.26 -26.58 -18.92
C THR A 110 6.39 -27.32 -19.62
N LEU A 111 7.33 -27.82 -18.83
CA LEU A 111 8.41 -28.69 -19.28
C LEU A 111 7.92 -30.14 -19.22
N ARG A 112 8.00 -30.85 -20.36
CA ARG A 112 7.89 -32.31 -20.43
C ARG A 112 9.28 -32.86 -20.71
N GLY A 113 9.84 -33.58 -19.75
CA GLY A 113 11.20 -34.07 -19.83
C GLY A 113 11.85 -34.28 -18.48
N THR A 114 13.16 -34.48 -18.51
CA THR A 114 14.00 -34.75 -17.35
C THR A 114 14.45 -33.45 -16.67
N ALA A 115 14.75 -33.52 -15.37
CA ALA A 115 15.05 -32.35 -14.55
C ALA A 115 16.34 -31.60 -14.94
N ASP A 116 17.26 -32.26 -15.64
CA ASP A 116 18.48 -31.67 -16.22
C ASP A 116 18.20 -30.67 -17.35
N GLN A 117 16.99 -30.67 -17.91
CA GLN A 117 16.56 -29.67 -18.89
C GLN A 117 16.13 -28.35 -18.24
N ILE A 118 15.85 -28.33 -16.94
CA ILE A 118 15.36 -27.14 -16.23
C ILE A 118 16.38 -25.99 -16.27
N PRO A 119 17.70 -26.19 -16.03
CA PRO A 119 18.69 -25.12 -16.20
C PRO A 119 18.68 -24.48 -17.60
N HIS A 120 18.46 -25.27 -18.66
CA HIS A 120 18.39 -24.75 -20.02
C HIS A 120 17.13 -23.89 -20.23
N LEU A 121 16.01 -24.26 -19.60
CA LEU A 121 14.79 -23.45 -19.61
C LEU A 121 15.01 -22.10 -18.90
N PHE A 122 15.69 -22.10 -17.75
CA PHE A 122 16.07 -20.87 -17.06
C PHE A 122 16.93 -19.97 -17.95
N ASP A 123 17.94 -20.55 -18.61
CA ASP A 123 18.78 -19.83 -19.56
C ASP A 123 17.97 -19.22 -20.71
N TYR A 124 17.08 -20.00 -21.34
CA TYR A 124 16.20 -19.51 -22.40
C TYR A 124 15.28 -18.38 -21.92
N MET A 125 14.66 -18.53 -20.76
CA MET A 125 13.72 -17.54 -20.23
C MET A 125 14.40 -16.22 -19.91
N TYR A 126 15.54 -16.25 -19.21
CA TYR A 126 16.23 -15.01 -18.79
C TYR A 126 17.09 -14.38 -19.89
N LYS A 127 17.66 -15.16 -20.82
CA LYS A 127 18.54 -14.63 -21.89
C LYS A 127 17.82 -14.33 -23.20
N SER A 128 16.62 -14.87 -23.42
CA SER A 128 15.90 -14.73 -24.70
C SER A 128 14.45 -14.31 -24.51
N TRP A 129 13.61 -15.15 -23.91
CA TRP A 129 12.17 -14.90 -23.92
C TRP A 129 11.79 -13.63 -23.15
N ILE A 130 12.20 -13.47 -21.89
CA ILE A 130 11.85 -12.29 -21.09
C ILE A 130 12.32 -10.99 -21.79
N PRO A 131 13.61 -10.85 -22.18
CA PRO A 131 14.08 -9.66 -22.90
C PRO A 131 13.32 -9.31 -24.18
N GLU A 132 12.79 -10.30 -24.92
CA GLU A 132 12.07 -10.08 -26.20
C GLU A 132 10.55 -10.03 -26.05
N SER A 133 10.01 -10.42 -24.88
CA SER A 133 8.57 -10.63 -24.67
C SER A 133 7.76 -9.35 -24.44
N GLY A 134 8.42 -8.20 -24.21
CA GLY A 134 7.76 -7.01 -23.69
C GLY A 134 7.40 -7.11 -22.20
N TYR A 135 8.02 -8.02 -21.46
CA TYR A 135 7.91 -8.16 -20.01
C TYR A 135 9.29 -8.09 -19.36
N GLU A 136 9.34 -7.75 -18.07
CA GLU A 136 10.54 -7.86 -17.25
C GLU A 136 10.28 -8.69 -15.99
N SER A 137 11.35 -9.20 -15.36
CA SER A 137 11.21 -9.95 -14.12
C SER A 137 10.68 -9.06 -12.99
N SER A 138 9.64 -9.50 -12.29
CA SER A 138 8.97 -8.69 -11.26
C SER A 138 9.35 -9.06 -9.83
N ALA A 139 10.02 -10.19 -9.61
CA ALA A 139 10.47 -10.62 -8.29
C ALA A 139 11.75 -11.48 -8.37
N PRO A 140 12.62 -11.44 -7.33
CA PRO A 140 13.90 -12.16 -7.30
C PRO A 140 13.74 -13.64 -6.90
N PHE A 141 12.68 -14.29 -7.35
CA PHE A 141 12.47 -15.72 -7.14
C PHE A 141 11.81 -16.35 -8.36
N SER A 142 11.90 -17.66 -8.45
CA SER A 142 11.10 -18.47 -9.38
C SER A 142 10.81 -19.80 -8.69
N PHE A 143 9.76 -20.48 -9.15
CA PHE A 143 9.42 -21.77 -8.55
C PHE A 143 9.05 -22.81 -9.59
N GLN A 144 9.28 -24.06 -9.20
CA GLN A 144 8.97 -25.27 -9.93
C GLN A 144 7.84 -25.97 -9.20
N LEU A 145 6.74 -26.21 -9.90
CA LEU A 145 5.60 -26.98 -9.44
C LEU A 145 5.67 -28.38 -10.06
N TYR A 146 5.84 -29.37 -9.19
CA TYR A 146 5.74 -30.78 -9.55
C TYR A 146 4.33 -31.25 -9.16
N GLY A 147 3.43 -31.22 -10.15
CA GLY A 147 2.02 -31.60 -10.00
C GLY A 147 1.77 -33.10 -10.13
N GLU A 148 0.52 -33.48 -10.36
CA GLU A 148 0.08 -34.89 -10.47
C GLU A 148 0.75 -35.68 -11.60
N HIS A 149 1.22 -34.99 -12.64
CA HIS A 149 1.89 -35.60 -13.79
C HIS A 149 3.41 -35.68 -13.65
N TYR A 150 3.97 -35.32 -12.49
CA TYR A 150 5.39 -35.50 -12.22
C TYR A 150 5.68 -36.98 -11.92
N ARG A 151 6.58 -37.58 -12.71
CA ARG A 151 6.94 -39.01 -12.62
C ARG A 151 8.33 -39.27 -12.03
N GLY A 152 9.04 -38.20 -11.69
CA GLY A 152 10.41 -38.25 -11.18
C GLY A 152 11.37 -37.43 -12.04
N PRO A 153 12.63 -37.25 -11.58
CA PRO A 153 13.59 -36.36 -12.21
C PRO A 153 14.24 -36.93 -13.48
N SER A 154 14.17 -38.25 -13.69
CA SER A 154 14.83 -38.95 -14.80
C SER A 154 13.85 -39.53 -15.83
N ASP A 155 12.54 -39.34 -15.66
CA ASP A 155 11.54 -39.79 -16.62
C ASP A 155 11.33 -38.72 -17.72
N SER A 156 11.49 -39.10 -18.98
CA SER A 156 11.34 -38.21 -20.13
C SER A 156 9.88 -37.74 -20.35
N GLU A 157 8.91 -38.42 -19.76
CA GLU A 157 7.49 -38.03 -19.77
C GLU A 157 7.05 -37.30 -18.50
N SER A 158 7.99 -37.00 -17.60
CA SER A 158 7.73 -36.21 -16.39
C SER A 158 7.33 -34.78 -16.76
N ILE A 159 6.34 -34.24 -16.05
CA ILE A 159 5.88 -32.86 -16.27
C ILE A 159 6.22 -32.00 -15.06
N VAL A 160 6.84 -30.84 -15.32
CA VAL A 160 7.14 -29.81 -14.34
C VAL A 160 6.69 -28.47 -14.91
N GLU A 161 5.99 -27.67 -14.11
CA GLU A 161 5.67 -26.29 -14.48
C GLU A 161 6.66 -25.34 -13.79
N VAL A 162 7.28 -24.46 -14.56
CA VAL A 162 8.21 -23.46 -14.04
C VAL A 162 7.60 -22.08 -14.19
N TYR A 163 7.55 -21.35 -13.08
CA TYR A 163 6.91 -20.07 -12.94
C TYR A 163 7.95 -18.98 -12.76
N PHE A 164 7.98 -18.04 -13.72
CA PHE A 164 8.85 -16.88 -13.72
C PHE A 164 8.03 -15.62 -13.47
N PRO A 165 8.19 -14.92 -12.34
CA PRO A 165 7.43 -13.71 -12.06
C PRO A 165 7.83 -12.60 -13.02
N ILE A 166 6.83 -12.03 -13.70
CA ILE A 166 6.98 -11.00 -14.72
C ILE A 166 6.04 -9.82 -14.49
N ARG A 167 6.31 -8.70 -15.15
CA ARG A 167 5.39 -7.56 -15.30
C ARG A 167 5.55 -6.93 -16.68
N SER A 168 4.49 -6.34 -17.21
CA SER A 168 4.49 -5.74 -18.55
C SER A 168 5.42 -4.52 -18.62
N LEU A 169 6.22 -4.44 -19.69
CA LEU A 169 6.95 -3.23 -20.09
C LEU A 169 6.02 -2.42 -20.97
N ALA A 170 5.58 -1.25 -20.49
CA ALA A 170 4.60 -0.40 -21.14
C ALA A 170 5.00 0.10 -22.56
N SER A 171 6.25 -0.15 -22.99
CA SER A 171 6.88 0.25 -24.25
C SER A 171 6.99 -0.84 -25.33
N HIS A 172 6.47 -2.06 -25.12
CA HIS A 172 6.56 -3.18 -26.10
C HIS A 172 5.19 -3.84 -26.34
N ILE A 173 4.24 -3.09 -26.89
CA ILE A 173 3.10 -3.68 -27.60
C ILE A 173 3.62 -4.03 -29.02
N PRO A 174 3.73 -5.32 -29.41
CA PRO A 174 4.27 -5.66 -30.72
C PRO A 174 3.29 -5.24 -31.81
N THR A 175 3.61 -4.18 -32.55
CA THR A 175 2.93 -3.84 -33.81
C THR A 175 3.40 -4.78 -34.92
N LYS A 176 3.09 -6.07 -34.80
CA LYS A 176 3.28 -7.03 -35.89
C LYS A 176 2.07 -7.97 -35.95
N ASN A 177 1.02 -7.49 -36.59
CA ASN A 177 0.41 -8.18 -37.73
C ASN A 177 -0.51 -7.24 -38.49
N SER A 178 -0.22 -7.12 -39.79
CA SER A 178 -0.95 -6.38 -40.81
C SER A 178 -2.28 -7.07 -41.12
N SER A 179 -3.24 -6.87 -40.23
CA SER A 179 -4.66 -6.89 -40.54
C SER A 179 -5.22 -5.71 -39.76
N THR A 180 -5.26 -4.53 -40.38
CA THR A 180 -5.77 -3.30 -39.74
C THR A 180 -7.29 -3.37 -39.62
N PHE A 181 -7.78 -4.28 -38.79
CA PHE A 181 -9.12 -4.20 -38.26
C PHE A 181 -9.13 -3.02 -37.30
N LYS A 182 -9.82 -1.96 -37.71
CA LYS A 182 -10.18 -0.88 -36.79
C LYS A 182 -11.45 -1.32 -36.06
N PHE A 183 -11.56 -0.99 -34.78
CA PHE A 183 -12.85 -1.03 -34.12
C PHE A 183 -13.81 -0.13 -34.91
N GLY A 184 -14.86 -0.72 -35.47
CA GLY A 184 -15.83 0.00 -36.30
C GLY A 184 -16.87 0.66 -35.42
N ALA A 185 -17.77 -0.14 -34.86
CA ALA A 185 -18.84 0.35 -34.01
C ALA A 185 -19.25 -0.67 -32.94
N VAL A 186 -19.87 -0.18 -31.86
CA VAL A 186 -20.56 -0.99 -30.85
C VAL A 186 -22.07 -0.81 -31.06
N PHE A 187 -22.79 -1.90 -31.31
CA PHE A 187 -24.26 -1.90 -31.36
C PHE A 187 -24.83 -2.05 -29.95
N ILE A 188 -25.73 -1.15 -29.58
CA ILE A 188 -26.40 -1.14 -28.27
C ILE A 188 -27.90 -1.33 -28.53
N PRO A 189 -28.47 -2.48 -28.12
CA PRO A 189 -29.91 -2.72 -28.29
C PRO A 189 -30.71 -1.85 -27.32
N VAL A 190 -31.68 -1.09 -27.82
CA VAL A 190 -32.53 -0.21 -27.02
C VAL A 190 -34.00 -0.33 -27.43
N THR A 191 -34.93 -0.25 -26.47
CA THR A 191 -36.37 -0.38 -26.76
C THR A 191 -37.07 0.97 -26.98
N ASP A 192 -36.55 2.05 -26.37
CA ASP A 192 -37.04 3.42 -26.51
C ASP A 192 -35.92 4.34 -26.98
N MET A 193 -35.94 4.69 -28.28
CA MET A 193 -34.89 5.49 -28.90
C MET A 193 -34.79 6.91 -28.32
N PRO A 194 -35.89 7.69 -28.16
CA PRO A 194 -35.84 8.99 -27.49
C PRO A 194 -35.20 8.93 -26.09
N GLN A 195 -35.59 7.94 -25.28
CA GLN A 195 -35.08 7.77 -23.91
C GLN A 195 -33.59 7.39 -23.92
N ALA A 196 -33.20 6.46 -24.78
CA ALA A 196 -31.82 6.03 -24.91
C ALA A 196 -30.92 7.17 -25.38
N VAL A 197 -31.28 7.90 -26.44
CA VAL A 197 -30.50 9.03 -26.95
C VAL A 197 -30.29 10.08 -25.85
N LYS A 198 -31.35 10.42 -25.11
CA LYS A 198 -31.25 11.37 -24.00
C LYS A 198 -30.31 10.87 -22.90
N TRP A 199 -30.42 9.58 -22.54
CA TRP A 199 -29.59 8.98 -21.49
C TRP A 199 -28.11 8.93 -21.89
N TYR A 200 -27.78 8.39 -23.06
CA TYR A 200 -26.40 8.28 -23.55
C TYR A 200 -25.77 9.66 -23.76
N SER A 201 -26.53 10.63 -24.28
CA SER A 201 -26.06 12.01 -24.44
C SER A 201 -25.71 12.66 -23.10
N ASN A 202 -26.54 12.44 -22.08
CA ASN A 202 -26.30 12.92 -20.72
C ASN A 202 -25.08 12.24 -20.08
N VAL A 203 -24.96 10.91 -20.20
CA VAL A 203 -23.86 10.14 -19.60
C VAL A 203 -22.51 10.48 -20.25
N LEU A 204 -22.48 10.64 -21.56
CA LEU A 204 -21.25 10.82 -22.35
C LEU A 204 -20.90 12.29 -22.64
N ASP A 205 -21.73 13.24 -22.19
CA ASP A 205 -21.60 14.67 -22.51
C ASP A 205 -21.53 14.95 -24.03
N ILE A 206 -22.35 14.23 -24.80
CA ILE A 206 -22.47 14.38 -26.25
C ILE A 206 -23.74 15.18 -26.58
N ALA A 207 -23.61 16.19 -27.43
CA ALA A 207 -24.77 16.95 -27.91
C ALA A 207 -25.62 16.08 -28.84
N ILE A 208 -26.94 16.09 -28.63
CA ILE A 208 -27.90 15.45 -29.53
C ILE A 208 -27.88 16.19 -30.87
N ASP A 209 -27.72 15.46 -31.99
CA ASP A 209 -27.78 16.09 -33.32
C ASP A 209 -29.20 16.63 -33.58
N PRO A 210 -29.39 17.95 -33.72
CA PRO A 210 -30.70 18.57 -33.90
C PRO A 210 -31.36 18.24 -35.24
N ARG A 211 -30.62 17.63 -36.18
CA ARG A 211 -31.14 17.20 -37.50
C ARG A 211 -31.81 15.83 -37.47
N LEU A 212 -31.65 15.08 -36.38
CA LEU A 212 -32.23 13.75 -36.21
C LEU A 212 -33.55 13.88 -35.41
N ASP A 213 -34.66 13.38 -35.96
CA ASP A 213 -35.93 13.35 -35.24
C ASP A 213 -35.90 12.28 -34.14
N VAL A 214 -35.41 12.69 -32.98
CA VAL A 214 -35.32 11.85 -31.77
C VAL A 214 -36.61 11.86 -30.96
N HIS A 215 -37.69 12.48 -31.45
CA HIS A 215 -38.95 12.60 -30.71
C HIS A 215 -39.93 11.47 -31.01
N ARG A 216 -39.65 10.65 -32.01
CA ARG A 216 -40.47 9.49 -32.39
C ARG A 216 -39.70 8.20 -32.15
N ASN A 217 -40.32 7.25 -31.44
CA ASN A 217 -39.76 5.91 -31.26
C ASN A 217 -39.99 5.04 -32.51
N GLU A 218 -39.55 5.52 -33.68
CA GLU A 218 -39.58 4.77 -34.94
C GLU A 218 -38.39 3.81 -34.99
N LYS A 219 -38.51 2.70 -35.75
CA LYS A 219 -37.40 1.76 -35.92
C LYS A 219 -36.26 2.42 -36.69
N THR A 220 -35.12 2.61 -36.05
CA THR A 220 -33.96 3.35 -36.54
C THR A 220 -32.67 2.89 -35.86
N ILE A 221 -31.54 3.34 -36.39
CA ILE A 221 -30.24 3.26 -35.74
C ILE A 221 -29.77 4.69 -35.49
N TYR A 222 -29.49 5.02 -34.24
CA TYR A 222 -28.94 6.31 -33.86
C TYR A 222 -27.43 6.22 -33.67
N HIS A 223 -26.69 7.10 -34.36
CA HIS A 223 -25.23 7.12 -34.36
C HIS A 223 -24.70 8.18 -33.40
N MET A 224 -23.77 7.78 -32.53
CA MET A 224 -23.02 8.65 -31.62
C MET A 224 -21.52 8.34 -31.72
N GLN A 225 -20.67 9.36 -31.80
CA GLN A 225 -19.23 9.15 -31.84
C GLN A 225 -18.59 9.49 -30.49
N VAL A 226 -17.85 8.52 -29.91
CA VAL A 226 -17.12 8.68 -28.66
C VAL A 226 -15.64 8.38 -28.92
N ASN A 227 -14.77 9.40 -28.84
CA ASN A 227 -13.31 9.24 -28.97
C ASN A 227 -12.85 8.40 -30.18
N GLY A 228 -13.52 8.57 -31.33
CA GLY A 228 -13.19 7.85 -32.57
C GLY A 228 -13.79 6.45 -32.70
N VAL A 229 -14.64 6.01 -31.77
CA VAL A 229 -15.45 4.79 -31.85
C VAL A 229 -16.91 5.17 -32.04
N ASP A 230 -17.60 4.49 -32.96
CA ASP A 230 -19.03 4.69 -33.19
C ASP A 230 -19.86 3.84 -32.20
N LEU A 231 -20.81 4.47 -31.50
CA LEU A 231 -21.87 3.81 -30.76
C LEU A 231 -23.16 3.89 -31.59
N LEU A 232 -23.75 2.74 -31.87
CA LEU A 232 -24.95 2.59 -32.68
C LEU A 232 -26.09 2.10 -31.79
N LEU A 233 -26.97 3.00 -31.35
CA LEU A 233 -28.19 2.62 -30.63
C LEU A 233 -29.17 2.03 -31.65
N ASP A 234 -29.63 0.79 -31.43
CA ASP A 234 -30.42 0.03 -32.39
C ASP A 234 -31.72 -0.48 -31.74
N ASN A 235 -32.88 -0.07 -32.29
CA ASN A 235 -34.20 -0.56 -31.86
C ASN A 235 -34.89 -1.45 -32.93
N TYR A 236 -34.19 -1.91 -33.97
CA TYR A 236 -34.77 -2.81 -34.98
C TYR A 236 -35.06 -4.22 -34.43
N GLY A 237 -34.26 -4.69 -33.45
CA GLY A 237 -34.26 -6.07 -32.93
C GLY A 237 -34.20 -6.20 -31.41
N ALA A 238 -34.63 -5.18 -30.65
CA ALA A 238 -34.45 -5.13 -29.21
C ALA A 238 -35.17 -6.28 -28.48
N VAL A 239 -34.39 -7.24 -28.00
CA VAL A 239 -34.76 -8.17 -26.92
C VAL A 239 -33.85 -7.80 -25.75
N PRO A 240 -34.38 -7.52 -24.54
CA PRO A 240 -33.54 -7.23 -23.39
C PRO A 240 -32.53 -8.34 -23.19
N ILE A 241 -31.26 -8.06 -23.43
CA ILE A 241 -30.21 -9.05 -23.20
C ILE A 241 -29.97 -9.08 -21.70
N SER A 242 -30.38 -10.17 -21.05
CA SER A 242 -29.95 -10.52 -19.70
C SER A 242 -28.45 -10.88 -19.71
N ASN A 243 -27.58 -9.92 -20.05
CA ASN A 243 -26.14 -10.10 -19.97
C ASN A 243 -25.66 -9.69 -18.58
N PRO A 244 -25.09 -10.60 -17.78
CA PRO A 244 -24.54 -10.23 -16.49
C PRO A 244 -23.32 -9.30 -16.62
N ASN A 245 -22.65 -9.26 -17.77
CA ASN A 245 -21.40 -8.54 -18.01
C ASN A 245 -21.62 -7.19 -18.73
N PRO A 246 -20.75 -6.19 -18.51
CA PRO A 246 -20.74 -4.95 -19.28
C PRO A 246 -20.54 -5.18 -20.78
N LEU A 247 -21.24 -4.41 -21.61
CA LEU A 247 -21.11 -4.46 -23.07
C LEU A 247 -19.75 -3.89 -23.53
N PHE A 248 -19.28 -2.85 -22.85
CA PHE A 248 -17.99 -2.20 -23.06
C PHE A 248 -17.60 -1.42 -21.81
N TYR A 249 -16.36 -0.89 -21.80
CA TYR A 249 -15.91 0.00 -20.73
C TYR A 249 -15.32 1.29 -21.29
N LEU A 250 -15.41 2.36 -20.50
CA LEU A 250 -14.83 3.66 -20.77
C LEU A 250 -13.71 3.93 -19.77
N LYS A 251 -12.57 4.37 -20.28
CA LYS A 251 -11.46 4.85 -19.47
C LYS A 251 -11.79 6.24 -18.92
N THR A 252 -11.52 6.46 -17.64
CA THR A 252 -11.61 7.78 -17.00
C THR A 252 -10.32 8.12 -16.26
N PRO A 253 -9.83 9.37 -16.31
CA PRO A 253 -8.65 9.77 -15.55
C PRO A 253 -8.88 9.81 -14.03
N ASN A 254 -10.13 9.88 -13.57
CA ASN A 254 -10.47 9.84 -12.16
C ASN A 254 -11.83 9.20 -11.94
N ILE A 255 -11.83 8.00 -11.39
CA ILE A 255 -13.04 7.19 -11.24
C ILE A 255 -14.04 7.84 -10.28
N GLN A 256 -13.57 8.52 -9.23
CA GLN A 256 -14.41 9.19 -8.24
C GLN A 256 -15.09 10.45 -8.80
N VAL A 257 -14.38 11.24 -9.61
CA VAL A 257 -14.96 12.42 -10.29
C VAL A 257 -16.03 11.96 -11.27
N THR A 258 -15.77 10.93 -12.05
CA THR A 258 -16.76 10.37 -12.97
C THR A 258 -17.97 9.83 -12.22
N LEU A 259 -17.76 9.08 -11.13
CA LEU A 259 -18.85 8.59 -10.29
C LEU A 259 -19.72 9.74 -9.76
N ASN A 260 -19.10 10.80 -9.22
CA ASN A 260 -19.82 11.95 -8.68
C ASN A 260 -20.59 12.71 -9.76
N ASN A 261 -20.00 12.89 -10.95
CA ASN A 261 -20.67 13.52 -12.08
C ASN A 261 -21.88 12.71 -12.55
N LEU A 262 -21.77 11.39 -12.60
CA LEU A 262 -22.88 10.51 -12.98
C LEU A 262 -23.97 10.47 -11.90
N LYS A 263 -23.61 10.49 -10.61
CA LYS A 263 -24.58 10.66 -9.50
C LYS A 263 -25.33 11.97 -9.59
N ALA A 264 -24.63 13.08 -9.89
CA ALA A 264 -25.25 14.39 -10.09
C ALA A 264 -26.20 14.44 -11.30
N LYS A 265 -25.99 13.55 -12.27
CA LYS A 265 -26.83 13.36 -13.46
C LYS A 265 -27.97 12.36 -13.26
N GLU A 266 -28.20 11.90 -12.02
CA GLU A 266 -29.24 10.92 -11.63
C GLU A 266 -29.12 9.57 -12.36
N VAL A 267 -27.90 9.18 -12.74
CA VAL A 267 -27.62 7.89 -13.40
C VAL A 267 -27.62 6.76 -12.36
N LEU A 268 -28.36 5.69 -12.65
CA LEU A 268 -28.41 4.50 -11.80
C LEU A 268 -27.07 3.75 -11.83
N ILE A 269 -26.38 3.77 -10.70
CA ILE A 269 -25.17 2.98 -10.45
C ILE A 269 -25.59 1.67 -9.79
N SER A 270 -25.03 0.55 -10.24
CA SER A 270 -25.34 -0.75 -9.64
C SER A 270 -24.99 -0.76 -8.14
N SER A 271 -25.89 -1.30 -7.31
CA SER A 271 -25.82 -1.16 -5.85
C SER A 271 -24.61 -1.83 -5.21
N SER A 272 -24.08 -2.90 -5.80
CA SER A 272 -22.84 -3.53 -5.33
C SER A 272 -21.60 -2.65 -5.55
N ASP A 273 -21.61 -1.82 -6.60
CA ASP A 273 -20.47 -0.98 -6.96
C ASP A 273 -20.58 0.43 -6.36
N ALA A 274 -21.78 0.90 -6.03
CA ALA A 274 -21.99 2.22 -5.43
C ALA A 274 -21.40 2.34 -4.01
N ASP A 275 -21.35 1.22 -3.27
CA ASP A 275 -20.76 1.10 -1.93
C ASP A 275 -19.25 0.78 -1.98
N ASP A 276 -18.76 0.18 -3.07
CA ASP A 276 -17.36 -0.31 -3.23
C ASP A 276 -16.50 0.55 -4.19
N ALA A 277 -17.09 1.52 -4.90
CA ALA A 277 -16.39 2.38 -5.87
C ALA A 277 -15.33 3.32 -5.27
N SER A 278 -15.29 3.48 -3.94
CA SER A 278 -14.26 4.28 -3.26
C SER A 278 -12.90 3.58 -3.16
N ASN A 279 -12.87 2.26 -3.37
CA ASN A 279 -11.66 1.42 -3.40
C ASN A 279 -11.48 0.68 -4.75
N SER A 280 -12.48 0.72 -5.63
CA SER A 280 -12.45 0.03 -6.92
C SER A 280 -11.90 0.93 -8.03
N ILE A 281 -11.05 0.37 -8.87
CA ILE A 281 -10.58 1.01 -10.11
C ILE A 281 -11.66 1.02 -11.20
N SER A 282 -12.86 0.50 -10.93
CA SER A 282 -13.99 0.51 -11.87
C SER A 282 -15.36 0.42 -11.20
N PHE A 283 -16.41 0.93 -11.86
CA PHE A 283 -17.81 0.72 -11.46
C PHE A 283 -18.72 0.53 -12.69
N ILE A 284 -19.88 -0.10 -12.49
CA ILE A 284 -20.86 -0.37 -13.54
C ILE A 284 -22.12 0.49 -13.38
N VAL A 285 -22.57 1.08 -14.48
CA VAL A 285 -23.88 1.74 -14.62
C VAL A 285 -24.78 0.95 -15.58
N SER A 286 -26.09 1.13 -15.43
CA SER A 286 -27.08 0.55 -16.34
C SER A 286 -27.84 1.63 -17.09
N ASP A 287 -28.04 1.42 -18.39
CA ASP A 287 -28.96 2.22 -19.19
C ASP A 287 -30.44 1.83 -18.90
N PRO A 288 -31.43 2.55 -19.47
CA PRO A 288 -32.85 2.27 -19.23
C PRO A 288 -33.33 0.87 -19.64
N ASP A 289 -32.63 0.24 -20.60
CA ASP A 289 -32.90 -1.11 -21.08
C ASP A 289 -32.16 -2.19 -20.27
N GLY A 290 -31.34 -1.77 -19.29
CA GLY A 290 -30.55 -2.64 -18.42
C GLY A 290 -29.18 -3.02 -18.99
N ASN A 291 -28.77 -2.45 -20.13
CA ASN A 291 -27.44 -2.66 -20.67
C ASN A 291 -26.39 -2.09 -19.70
N LYS A 292 -25.37 -2.89 -19.41
CA LYS A 292 -24.32 -2.53 -18.45
C LYS A 292 -23.13 -1.88 -19.14
N ILE A 293 -22.64 -0.77 -18.59
CA ILE A 293 -21.45 -0.05 -19.06
C ILE A 293 -20.50 0.13 -17.88
N MET A 294 -19.23 -0.21 -18.06
CA MET A 294 -18.21 -0.06 -17.01
C MET A 294 -17.41 1.22 -17.22
N PHE A 295 -17.14 1.95 -16.15
CA PHE A 295 -16.09 2.98 -16.13
C PHE A 295 -14.87 2.43 -15.40
N HIS A 296 -13.67 2.66 -15.92
CA HIS A 296 -12.41 2.16 -15.37
C HIS A 296 -11.35 3.26 -15.31
N GLU A 297 -10.65 3.39 -14.19
CA GLU A 297 -9.61 4.40 -14.02
C GLU A 297 -8.39 4.10 -14.90
N GLU A 298 -7.91 5.09 -15.65
CA GLU A 298 -6.65 4.95 -16.38
C GLU A 298 -5.49 4.81 -15.39
N THR A 299 -4.77 3.68 -15.49
CA THR A 299 -3.60 3.39 -14.65
C THR A 299 -2.27 3.51 -15.39
N ASP A 300 -2.26 4.01 -16.63
CA ASP A 300 -1.09 3.93 -17.50
C ASP A 300 -0.01 4.98 -17.19
N ARG A 301 1.06 4.47 -16.57
CA ARG A 301 2.45 4.92 -16.73
C ARG A 301 2.83 4.80 -18.20
N ASN A 302 2.86 5.91 -18.94
CA ASN A 302 3.59 6.00 -20.20
C ASN A 302 3.95 7.47 -20.49
N ILE A 303 5.21 7.84 -20.28
CA ILE A 303 5.84 8.97 -20.96
C ILE A 303 7.11 8.42 -21.61
N GLU A 304 7.02 8.19 -22.91
CA GLU A 304 8.15 7.87 -23.78
C GLU A 304 9.17 9.02 -23.75
N GLN A 305 10.44 8.65 -23.58
CA GLN A 305 11.57 9.42 -24.04
C GLN A 305 11.78 9.14 -25.53
N HIS A 306 11.56 10.12 -26.40
CA HIS A 306 12.46 10.37 -27.52
C HIS A 306 12.59 11.88 -27.76
N GLN A 307 13.85 12.32 -27.85
CA GLN A 307 14.27 13.71 -27.74
C GLN A 307 13.98 14.58 -28.97
N SER A 308 13.95 15.89 -28.71
CA SER A 308 14.33 17.01 -29.59
C SER A 308 13.22 17.67 -30.43
N SER A 309 12.54 18.65 -29.84
CA SER A 309 12.57 20.03 -30.36
C SER A 309 11.90 21.00 -29.37
N SER A 310 12.70 21.99 -28.98
CA SER A 310 12.40 23.21 -28.21
C SER A 310 10.94 23.69 -28.19
N ILE A 311 10.25 23.45 -27.07
CA ILE A 311 9.29 24.40 -26.48
C ILE A 311 9.47 24.33 -24.96
N LEU A 312 9.84 25.46 -24.35
CA LEU A 312 9.83 25.66 -22.91
C LEU A 312 8.43 25.30 -22.37
N THR A 313 8.31 24.12 -21.78
CA THR A 313 7.18 23.78 -20.92
C THR A 313 7.72 23.69 -19.50
N THR A 314 7.22 24.58 -18.66
CA THR A 314 7.50 24.65 -17.23
C THR A 314 7.31 23.28 -16.58
N PRO A 315 8.20 22.86 -15.66
CA PRO A 315 8.10 21.55 -15.02
C PRO A 315 6.76 21.43 -14.29
N LYS A 316 5.96 20.39 -14.59
CA LYS A 316 4.80 20.00 -13.78
C LYS A 316 5.28 19.84 -12.34
N GLN A 317 4.78 20.68 -11.45
CA GLN A 317 5.17 20.65 -10.04
C GLN A 317 4.87 19.28 -9.44
N PRO A 318 5.76 18.72 -8.61
CA PRO A 318 5.48 17.48 -7.90
C PRO A 318 4.29 17.71 -6.96
N VAL A 319 3.32 16.80 -6.99
CA VAL A 319 2.12 16.85 -6.13
C VAL A 319 2.41 16.08 -4.85
N VAL A 320 1.93 16.57 -3.70
CA VAL A 320 1.97 15.84 -2.44
C VAL A 320 1.23 14.50 -2.59
N PRO A 321 1.86 13.36 -2.27
CA PRO A 321 1.22 12.06 -2.35
C PRO A 321 0.13 11.91 -1.29
N ALA A 322 -0.73 10.91 -1.44
CA ALA A 322 -1.71 10.58 -0.41
C ALA A 322 -0.98 10.10 0.87
N LEU A 323 -1.05 10.91 1.92
CA LEU A 323 -0.53 10.60 3.24
C LEU A 323 -1.62 9.98 4.12
N PHE A 324 -1.28 8.87 4.76
CA PHE A 324 -2.16 8.16 5.69
C PHE A 324 -1.57 8.21 7.09
N TYR A 325 -2.33 8.59 8.11
CA TYR A 325 -1.89 8.43 9.48
C TYR A 325 -1.88 6.93 9.86
N ASP A 326 -0.74 6.45 10.35
CA ASP A 326 -0.52 5.03 10.67
C ASP A 326 -0.46 4.74 12.18
N GLY A 327 -0.44 5.80 13.00
CA GLY A 327 -0.30 5.71 14.45
C GLY A 327 0.89 6.50 14.95
N ALA A 328 1.21 6.32 16.23
CA ALA A 328 2.37 6.95 16.85
C ALA A 328 3.29 5.90 17.49
N ALA A 329 4.59 6.19 17.44
CA ALA A 329 5.60 5.48 18.18
C ALA A 329 6.26 6.38 19.22
N ILE A 330 6.88 5.78 20.22
CA ILE A 330 7.69 6.45 21.23
C ILE A 330 9.11 5.88 21.13
N ASP A 331 10.08 6.76 20.90
CA ASP A 331 11.48 6.40 20.97
C ASP A 331 11.96 6.32 22.42
N ILE A 332 12.54 5.18 22.79
CA ILE A 332 13.00 4.87 24.13
C ILE A 332 14.51 4.58 24.09
N LEU A 333 15.23 4.99 25.14
CA LEU A 333 16.62 4.62 25.28
C LEU A 333 16.75 3.09 25.40
N TYR A 334 17.69 2.50 24.67
CA TYR A 334 17.82 1.04 24.57
C TYR A 334 17.86 0.33 25.92
N ASP A 335 18.64 0.86 26.86
CA ASP A 335 18.81 0.28 28.21
C ASP A 335 17.56 0.43 29.09
N TYR A 336 16.66 1.36 28.76
CA TYR A 336 15.44 1.66 29.52
C TYR A 336 14.17 1.09 28.90
N HIS A 337 14.29 0.29 27.84
CA HIS A 337 13.13 -0.23 27.11
C HIS A 337 12.18 -1.04 28.02
N ASP A 338 12.70 -1.90 28.90
CA ASP A 338 11.87 -2.68 29.82
C ASP A 338 11.29 -1.83 30.96
N ASP A 339 12.04 -0.84 31.45
CA ASP A 339 11.56 0.10 32.45
C ASP A 339 10.42 0.96 31.90
N ALA A 340 10.50 1.38 30.63
CA ALA A 340 9.43 2.09 29.94
C ALA A 340 8.18 1.21 29.80
N ILE A 341 8.32 -0.06 29.39
CA ILE A 341 7.20 -1.01 29.35
C ILE A 341 6.53 -1.10 30.73
N LYS A 342 7.33 -1.33 31.77
CA LYS A 342 6.83 -1.41 33.15
C LYS A 342 6.12 -0.13 33.56
N TRP A 343 6.67 1.03 33.19
CA TRP A 343 6.07 2.33 33.49
C TRP A 343 4.68 2.46 32.87
N PHE A 344 4.51 2.18 31.57
CA PHE A 344 3.21 2.29 30.91
C PHE A 344 2.19 1.29 31.44
N VAL A 345 2.62 0.06 31.74
CA VAL A 345 1.76 -0.97 32.34
C VAL A 345 1.31 -0.56 33.73
N ASP A 346 2.25 -0.18 34.61
CA ASP A 346 1.96 0.08 36.02
C ASP A 346 1.20 1.41 36.21
N LYS A 347 1.51 2.45 35.41
CA LYS A 347 1.02 3.82 35.63
C LYS A 347 -0.20 4.16 34.79
N LEU A 348 -0.31 3.63 33.57
CA LEU A 348 -1.46 3.88 32.68
C LEU A 348 -2.37 2.66 32.52
N GLY A 349 -2.02 1.50 33.12
CA GLY A 349 -2.82 0.29 33.04
C GLY A 349 -2.81 -0.37 31.67
N TRP A 350 -1.86 -0.03 30.80
CA TRP A 350 -1.78 -0.60 29.46
C TRP A 350 -1.27 -2.03 29.46
N SER A 351 -1.64 -2.79 28.44
CA SER A 351 -1.22 -4.17 28.24
C SER A 351 -0.21 -4.29 27.11
N VAL A 352 0.78 -5.18 27.28
CA VAL A 352 1.70 -5.57 26.21
C VAL A 352 0.98 -6.49 25.23
N LYS A 353 0.95 -6.13 23.94
CA LYS A 353 0.38 -6.96 22.87
C LYS A 353 1.42 -7.88 22.24
N ARG A 354 2.61 -7.36 21.96
CA ARG A 354 3.75 -8.15 21.44
C ARG A 354 5.08 -7.45 21.65
N LYS A 355 6.15 -8.24 21.67
CA LYS A 355 7.54 -7.78 21.72
C LYS A 355 8.30 -8.35 20.52
N GLU A 356 9.15 -7.54 19.91
CA GLU A 356 9.93 -7.90 18.73
C GLU A 356 11.39 -7.46 18.92
N HIS A 357 12.33 -8.25 18.41
CA HIS A 357 13.76 -7.92 18.36
C HIS A 357 14.15 -7.40 16.98
N TRP A 358 13.37 -6.44 16.48
CA TRP A 358 13.55 -5.86 15.16
C TRP A 358 14.46 -4.63 15.21
N LYS A 359 15.37 -4.52 14.24
CA LYS A 359 16.27 -3.38 14.08
C LYS A 359 15.59 -2.29 13.26
N PRO A 360 15.45 -1.06 13.76
CA PRO A 360 14.82 0.01 12.99
C PRO A 360 15.66 0.55 11.83
N ASP A 361 16.96 0.29 11.85
CA ASP A 361 17.89 0.76 10.84
C ASP A 361 19.06 -0.24 10.67
N PRO A 362 19.61 -0.40 9.45
CA PRO A 362 20.81 -1.20 9.21
C PRO A 362 22.01 -0.83 10.08
N LEU A 363 22.15 0.45 10.47
CA LEU A 363 23.22 0.93 11.35
C LEU A 363 23.05 0.48 12.81
N ALA A 364 21.90 -0.08 13.18
CA ALA A 364 21.66 -0.60 14.51
C ALA A 364 22.30 -1.99 14.71
N THR A 365 23.07 -2.13 15.78
CA THR A 365 23.59 -3.43 16.21
C THR A 365 22.48 -4.30 16.79
N HIS A 366 21.56 -3.69 17.53
CA HIS A 366 20.37 -4.31 18.11
C HIS A 366 19.18 -3.36 18.04
N GLY A 367 17.97 -3.90 18.05
CA GLY A 367 16.74 -3.12 18.17
C GLY A 367 15.68 -3.88 18.93
N ARG A 368 14.76 -3.13 19.52
CA ARG A 368 13.62 -3.66 20.27
C ARG A 368 12.39 -2.87 19.88
N MET A 369 11.29 -3.57 19.66
CA MET A 369 9.97 -2.97 19.51
C MET A 369 9.01 -3.64 20.47
N THR A 370 8.09 -2.87 21.04
CA THR A 370 7.02 -3.41 21.88
C THR A 370 5.73 -2.68 21.60
N GLN A 371 4.73 -3.45 21.19
CA GLN A 371 3.39 -2.94 20.96
C GLN A 371 2.61 -2.98 22.27
N LEU A 372 2.06 -1.84 22.67
CA LEU A 372 1.14 -1.69 23.79
C LEU A 372 -0.30 -1.49 23.28
N ASP A 373 -1.23 -1.16 24.17
CA ASP A 373 -2.60 -0.82 23.81
C ASP A 373 -2.66 0.32 22.77
N TRP A 374 -3.79 0.39 22.06
CA TRP A 374 -4.12 1.44 21.10
C TRP A 374 -3.16 1.57 19.92
N GLY A 375 -2.42 0.50 19.60
CA GLY A 375 -1.45 0.49 18.50
C GLY A 375 -0.18 1.27 18.80
N THR A 376 0.09 1.59 20.08
CA THR A 376 1.28 2.32 20.51
C THR A 376 2.52 1.45 20.40
N TRP A 377 3.58 1.95 19.76
CA TRP A 377 4.86 1.27 19.66
C TRP A 377 5.94 1.94 20.49
N LEU A 378 6.56 1.20 21.41
CA LEU A 378 7.86 1.58 21.98
C LEU A 378 8.96 1.05 21.06
N VAL A 379 9.86 1.91 20.63
CA VAL A 379 10.98 1.55 19.74
C VAL A 379 12.28 1.96 20.41
N SER A 380 13.28 1.10 20.38
CA SER A 380 14.64 1.44 20.81
C SER A 380 15.69 0.76 19.92
N ALA A 381 16.84 1.40 19.77
CA ALA A 381 17.95 0.91 18.97
C ALA A 381 19.29 1.12 19.67
N LEU A 382 20.18 0.13 19.58
CA LEU A 382 21.57 0.25 20.02
C LEU A 382 22.47 0.50 18.82
N THR A 383 22.99 1.71 18.69
CA THR A 383 23.80 2.15 17.54
C THR A 383 25.09 2.82 18.01
N SER A 384 26.16 2.71 17.22
CA SER A 384 27.41 3.43 17.47
C SER A 384 27.37 4.89 16.98
N THR A 385 26.45 5.18 16.06
CA THR A 385 26.20 6.51 15.51
C THR A 385 24.74 6.87 15.68
N ARG A 386 24.46 8.16 15.94
CA ARG A 386 23.10 8.66 16.07
C ARG A 386 22.31 8.43 14.78
N LEU A 387 21.15 7.79 14.88
CA LEU A 387 20.24 7.60 13.76
C LEU A 387 19.51 8.91 13.45
N SER A 388 19.34 9.24 12.18
CA SER A 388 18.66 10.48 11.77
C SER A 388 17.19 10.51 12.14
N HIS A 389 16.54 9.37 12.29
CA HIS A 389 15.09 9.26 12.44
C HIS A 389 14.65 8.67 13.79
N HIS A 390 15.59 8.28 14.65
CA HIS A 390 15.31 7.72 15.98
C HIS A 390 15.99 8.58 17.04
N TYR A 391 15.18 9.19 17.91
CA TYR A 391 15.62 10.21 18.86
C TYR A 391 15.05 9.91 20.26
N ALA A 392 15.85 9.23 21.08
CA ALA A 392 15.62 9.06 22.50
C ALA A 392 16.76 9.72 23.26
N ASP A 393 16.51 10.91 23.83
CA ASP A 393 17.47 11.65 24.66
C ASP A 393 16.78 12.09 25.96
N ARG A 394 17.56 12.29 27.03
CA ARG A 394 17.07 12.86 28.28
C ARG A 394 17.12 14.37 28.25
N GLY A 395 16.13 15.01 28.87
CA GLY A 395 16.11 16.47 29.01
C GLY A 395 15.86 17.21 27.69
N THR A 396 15.22 16.53 26.73
CA THR A 396 14.74 17.17 25.51
C THR A 396 13.74 18.28 25.86
N ILE A 397 13.77 19.35 25.08
CA ILE A 397 12.76 20.41 25.16
C ILE A 397 11.43 19.81 24.71
N ASP A 398 10.33 20.18 25.36
CA ASP A 398 9.00 19.73 24.98
C ASP A 398 8.59 20.37 23.64
N GLY A 399 8.39 19.57 22.60
CA GLY A 399 7.99 20.04 21.27
C GLY A 399 6.48 20.30 21.19
N ASN A 400 6.01 21.16 20.27
CA ASN A 400 4.59 21.54 20.21
C ASN A 400 3.67 20.51 19.54
N VAL A 401 4.18 19.31 19.24
CA VAL A 401 3.37 18.13 18.87
C VAL A 401 2.99 17.39 20.15
N ARG A 402 1.71 17.45 20.52
CA ARG A 402 1.16 16.82 21.72
C ARG A 402 0.35 15.60 21.34
N TRP A 403 0.64 14.48 22.01
CA TRP A 403 -0.14 13.27 21.89
C TRP A 403 -1.09 13.13 23.08
N CYS A 404 -2.38 13.25 22.77
CA CYS A 404 -3.40 13.48 23.77
C CYS A 404 -4.22 12.23 24.06
N TRP A 405 -4.70 12.15 25.30
CA TRP A 405 -5.57 11.11 25.85
C TRP A 405 -6.81 11.76 26.45
N ARG A 406 -7.90 11.01 26.57
CA ARG A 406 -9.16 11.49 27.14
C ARG A 406 -9.55 10.67 28.34
N THR A 407 -10.03 11.37 29.36
CA THR A 407 -10.61 10.76 30.55
C THR A 407 -11.84 11.54 31.00
N TYR A 408 -12.74 10.85 31.69
CA TYR A 408 -13.94 11.46 32.25
C TYR A 408 -13.61 12.34 33.46
N ASP A 409 -12.75 11.86 34.36
CA ASP A 409 -12.39 12.53 35.60
C ASP A 409 -10.92 13.01 35.55
N LEU A 410 -10.75 14.22 35.03
CA LEU A 410 -9.43 14.82 34.84
C LEU A 410 -8.74 15.11 36.19
N GLU A 411 -9.50 15.58 37.18
CA GLU A 411 -8.98 15.94 38.51
C GLU A 411 -8.52 14.71 39.29
N GLN A 412 -9.31 13.63 39.26
CA GLN A 412 -8.91 12.36 39.83
C GLN A 412 -7.62 11.85 39.17
N LYS A 413 -7.56 11.85 37.83
CA LYS A 413 -6.38 11.34 37.12
C LYS A 413 -5.13 12.18 37.40
N HIS A 414 -5.28 13.50 37.47
CA HIS A 414 -4.21 14.44 37.84
C HIS A 414 -3.68 14.14 39.24
N THR A 415 -4.58 13.99 40.21
CA THR A 415 -4.24 13.65 41.60
C THR A 415 -3.54 12.30 41.71
N GLU A 416 -4.03 11.27 41.01
CA GLU A 416 -3.42 9.94 40.98
C GLU A 416 -1.97 9.99 40.49
N LEU A 417 -1.69 10.72 39.40
CA LEU A 417 -0.34 10.86 38.86
C LEU A 417 0.57 11.65 39.81
N GLN A 418 0.07 12.70 40.44
CA GLN A 418 0.82 13.46 41.44
C GLN A 418 1.19 12.60 42.67
N GLN A 419 0.26 11.77 43.16
CA GLN A 419 0.52 10.84 44.27
C GLN A 419 1.58 9.78 43.91
N LEU A 420 1.71 9.45 42.63
CA LEU A 420 2.76 8.57 42.10
C LEU A 420 4.09 9.30 41.86
N ASN A 421 4.21 10.57 42.28
CA ASN A 421 5.35 11.46 42.06
C ASN A 421 5.69 11.66 40.56
N ILE A 422 4.68 11.60 39.70
CA ILE A 422 4.84 11.91 38.28
C ILE A 422 4.70 13.43 38.11
N ARG A 423 5.65 14.03 37.39
CA ARG A 423 5.60 15.46 37.08
C ARG A 423 4.34 15.74 36.26
N THR A 424 3.57 16.73 36.69
CA THR A 424 2.41 17.26 35.97
C THR A 424 2.49 18.78 35.89
N THR A 425 1.78 19.38 34.93
CA THR A 425 1.42 20.80 35.01
C THR A 425 0.28 21.00 36.00
N ASP A 426 -0.03 22.25 36.34
CA ASP A 426 -1.36 22.58 36.83
C ASP A 426 -2.42 22.25 35.77
N LEU A 427 -3.67 22.09 36.21
CA LEU A 427 -4.79 22.02 35.27
C LEU A 427 -4.91 23.36 34.54
N TYR A 428 -5.02 23.31 33.23
CA TYR A 428 -5.23 24.49 32.41
C TYR A 428 -6.41 24.29 31.47
N GLU A 429 -7.00 25.40 31.05
CA GLU A 429 -8.14 25.42 30.13
C GLU A 429 -7.66 25.94 28.77
N GLU A 430 -8.03 25.24 27.71
CA GLU A 430 -7.78 25.68 26.34
C GLU A 430 -9.11 25.97 25.62
N THR A 431 -9.00 26.33 24.34
CA THR A 431 -10.12 26.79 23.52
C THR A 431 -11.29 25.82 23.53
N GLY A 432 -12.49 26.34 23.77
CA GLY A 432 -13.72 25.55 23.92
C GLY A 432 -14.08 25.19 25.36
N GLY A 433 -13.35 25.70 26.35
CA GLY A 433 -13.60 25.45 27.78
C GLY A 433 -13.20 24.06 28.22
N ILE A 434 -12.39 23.38 27.41
CA ILE A 434 -11.94 22.02 27.70
C ILE A 434 -10.69 22.11 28.56
N ARG A 435 -10.67 21.32 29.63
CA ARG A 435 -9.57 21.27 30.59
C ARG A 435 -8.56 20.20 30.24
N TYR A 436 -7.30 20.47 30.54
CA TYR A 436 -6.15 19.64 30.21
C TYR A 436 -5.11 19.66 31.34
N PHE A 437 -4.21 18.68 31.30
CA PHE A 437 -2.88 18.81 31.89
C PHE A 437 -1.87 17.98 31.11
N ASP A 438 -0.60 18.39 31.18
CA ASP A 438 0.52 17.60 30.68
C ASP A 438 1.17 16.81 31.83
N PHE A 439 1.69 15.63 31.52
CA PHE A 439 2.50 14.84 32.43
C PHE A 439 3.70 14.23 31.68
N TRP A 440 4.77 13.95 32.42
CA TRP A 440 6.01 13.42 31.83
C TRP A 440 6.19 11.95 32.23
N ALA A 441 6.05 11.08 31.25
CA ALA A 441 6.23 9.65 31.39
C ALA A 441 7.71 9.25 31.34
N THR A 442 8.03 8.11 31.95
CA THR A 442 9.38 7.49 31.95
C THR A 442 10.48 8.40 32.53
N ALA A 443 11.71 7.89 32.61
CA ALA A 443 12.84 8.69 33.12
C ALA A 443 13.33 9.71 32.08
N GLU A 444 12.98 9.51 30.82
CA GLU A 444 13.36 10.32 29.67
C GLU A 444 12.58 11.63 29.59
N GLY A 445 11.44 11.73 30.30
CA GLY A 445 10.60 12.93 30.30
C GLY A 445 9.74 13.02 29.05
N ILE A 446 9.01 11.95 28.74
CA ILE A 446 8.15 11.85 27.56
C ILE A 446 6.82 12.54 27.86
N ARG A 447 6.61 13.74 27.32
CA ARG A 447 5.41 14.52 27.58
C ARG A 447 4.17 13.94 26.90
N LEU A 448 3.12 13.69 27.68
CA LEU A 448 1.79 13.29 27.23
C LEU A 448 0.76 14.25 27.81
N THR A 449 -0.36 14.39 27.12
CA THR A 449 -1.43 15.32 27.51
C THR A 449 -2.71 14.55 27.81
N ILE A 450 -3.42 14.89 28.89
CA ILE A 450 -4.75 14.35 29.20
C ILE A 450 -5.77 15.48 29.07
N GLN A 451 -6.87 15.16 28.40
CA GLN A 451 -8.02 15.99 28.13
C GLN A 451 -9.22 15.49 28.92
N GLU A 452 -10.02 16.41 29.45
CA GLU A 452 -11.35 16.09 29.96
C GLU A 452 -12.35 15.80 28.82
N ASP A 453 -13.03 14.66 28.89
CA ASP A 453 -14.13 14.32 27.99
C ASP A 453 -15.22 13.57 28.78
N LYS A 454 -16.31 14.26 29.12
CA LYS A 454 -17.43 13.67 29.86
C LYS A 454 -18.21 12.61 29.07
N LYS A 455 -17.88 12.39 27.79
CA LYS A 455 -18.49 11.35 26.95
C LYS A 455 -17.79 9.99 27.06
N VAL A 456 -16.57 9.94 27.60
CA VAL A 456 -15.88 8.67 27.82
C VAL A 456 -16.31 8.05 29.16
N SER A 457 -16.13 6.73 29.29
CA SER A 457 -16.44 6.02 30.54
C SER A 457 -15.60 6.55 31.71
N SER A 458 -16.17 6.57 32.91
CA SER A 458 -15.55 7.14 34.12
C SER A 458 -14.17 6.57 34.46
N SER A 459 -13.94 5.30 34.13
CA SER A 459 -12.68 4.58 34.37
C SER A 459 -11.73 4.56 33.17
N ALA A 460 -12.14 5.10 32.02
CA ALA A 460 -11.39 4.94 30.79
C ALA A 460 -10.33 6.02 30.59
N LEU A 461 -9.17 5.59 30.08
CA LEU A 461 -8.15 6.45 29.48
C LEU A 461 -7.99 6.02 28.02
N VAL A 462 -8.54 6.80 27.10
CA VAL A 462 -8.63 6.45 25.66
C VAL A 462 -7.88 7.45 24.79
N PRO A 463 -7.45 7.07 23.59
CA PRO A 463 -6.77 7.98 22.68
C PRO A 463 -7.61 9.22 22.33
N SER A 464 -6.92 10.34 22.13
CA SER A 464 -7.45 11.58 21.58
C SER A 464 -6.72 11.95 20.28
N TRP A 465 -7.10 13.09 19.72
CA TRP A 465 -6.47 13.65 18.52
C TRP A 465 -5.09 14.20 18.84
N ILE A 466 -4.19 14.14 17.88
CA ILE A 466 -2.88 14.81 17.99
C ILE A 466 -3.12 16.31 17.88
N ARG A 467 -2.41 17.08 18.72
CA ARG A 467 -2.44 18.54 18.66
C ARG A 467 -1.09 19.08 18.24
N ILE A 468 -1.11 20.12 17.43
CA ILE A 468 0.08 20.79 16.92
C ILE A 468 -0.08 22.28 17.22
N GLY A 469 0.78 22.80 18.09
CA GLY A 469 0.88 24.22 18.34
C GLY A 469 1.69 24.93 17.25
N VAL A 470 1.14 26.02 16.70
CA VAL A 470 1.76 26.84 15.66
C VAL A 470 1.75 28.33 16.02
N SER A 471 2.78 29.06 15.60
CA SER A 471 2.91 30.50 15.95
C SER A 471 2.14 31.41 15.00
N ASN A 472 1.87 30.99 13.77
CA ASN A 472 1.05 31.71 12.81
C ASN A 472 -0.05 30.81 12.26
N PHE A 473 -1.23 30.89 12.86
CA PHE A 473 -2.34 30.00 12.59
C PHE A 473 -2.76 29.99 11.11
N ALA A 474 -2.96 31.16 10.49
CA ALA A 474 -3.44 31.25 9.12
C ALA A 474 -2.45 30.66 8.10
N SER A 475 -1.17 31.04 8.18
CA SER A 475 -0.16 30.49 7.26
C SER A 475 0.09 29.01 7.48
N SER A 476 -0.07 28.53 8.72
CA SER A 476 0.15 27.11 9.05
C SER A 476 -0.93 26.23 8.47
N ILE A 477 -2.20 26.64 8.48
CA ILE A 477 -3.29 25.90 7.82
C ILE A 477 -2.95 25.66 6.34
N ASP A 478 -2.52 26.71 5.63
CA ASP A 478 -2.16 26.60 4.22
C ASP A 478 -0.91 25.74 4.02
N TRP A 479 0.04 25.80 4.95
CA TRP A 479 1.22 24.94 4.94
C TRP A 479 0.86 23.46 5.08
N TYR A 480 0.02 23.09 6.05
CA TYR A 480 -0.42 21.70 6.28
C TYR A 480 -1.30 21.19 5.12
N LYS A 481 -2.15 22.03 4.53
CA LYS A 481 -2.86 21.68 3.28
C LYS A 481 -1.87 21.40 2.15
N LYS A 482 -0.91 22.31 1.96
CA LYS A 482 0.01 22.29 0.81
C LYS A 482 1.00 21.14 0.89
N PHE A 483 1.57 20.87 2.06
CA PHE A 483 2.69 19.92 2.20
C PHE A 483 2.27 18.60 2.82
N MET A 484 1.20 18.54 3.62
CA MET A 484 0.69 17.30 4.21
C MET A 484 -0.61 16.81 3.54
N GLY A 485 -1.22 17.59 2.65
CA GLY A 485 -2.49 17.23 2.00
C GLY A 485 -3.67 17.17 2.97
N MET A 486 -3.58 17.85 4.11
CA MET A 486 -4.62 17.81 5.14
C MET A 486 -5.85 18.64 4.74
N HIS A 487 -7.03 18.19 5.16
CA HIS A 487 -8.29 18.89 4.92
C HIS A 487 -8.90 19.40 6.22
N ILE A 488 -9.48 20.60 6.18
CA ILE A 488 -10.27 21.15 7.29
C ILE A 488 -11.56 20.33 7.41
N VAL A 489 -11.82 19.80 8.60
CA VAL A 489 -13.06 19.09 8.93
C VAL A 489 -14.02 20.01 9.67
N ASP A 490 -13.47 20.78 10.61
CA ASP A 490 -14.24 21.72 11.40
C ASP A 490 -13.36 22.94 11.72
N GLN A 491 -13.96 24.12 11.66
CA GLN A 491 -13.34 25.37 12.07
C GLN A 491 -14.24 25.99 13.12
N ILE A 492 -13.81 25.92 14.38
CA ILE A 492 -14.63 26.42 15.47
C ILE A 492 -14.52 27.95 15.51
N ASN A 493 -15.64 28.61 15.82
CA ASN A 493 -15.85 30.05 15.68
C ASN A 493 -14.83 30.98 16.40
N ASN A 494 -13.94 30.43 17.25
CA ASN A 494 -12.79 31.14 17.79
C ASN A 494 -11.54 30.83 16.95
N LYS A 495 -10.96 31.87 16.36
CA LYS A 495 -9.88 31.85 15.34
C LYS A 495 -8.52 31.26 15.79
N ASP A 496 -8.50 30.46 16.86
CA ASP A 496 -7.29 30.02 17.53
C ASP A 496 -7.04 28.50 17.36
N TYR A 497 -7.94 27.77 16.70
CA TYR A 497 -7.74 26.35 16.40
C TYR A 497 -8.61 25.84 15.24
N VAL A 498 -8.17 24.78 14.58
CA VAL A 498 -8.89 24.10 13.50
C VAL A 498 -8.72 22.59 13.61
N VAL A 499 -9.77 21.85 13.28
CA VAL A 499 -9.69 20.39 13.15
C VAL A 499 -9.34 20.06 11.70
N MET A 500 -8.19 19.44 11.52
CA MET A 500 -7.71 18.95 10.23
C MET A 500 -7.71 17.42 10.21
N SER A 501 -7.69 16.84 9.01
CA SER A 501 -7.73 15.40 8.83
C SER A 501 -6.68 14.86 7.87
N LEU A 502 -6.27 13.62 8.16
CA LEU A 502 -5.58 12.71 7.26
C LEU A 502 -6.40 11.42 7.16
N ARG A 503 -6.18 10.64 6.10
CA ARG A 503 -6.76 9.29 5.99
C ARG A 503 -6.11 8.35 7.01
N LEU A 504 -6.83 7.37 7.52
CA LEU A 504 -6.22 6.31 8.34
C LEU A 504 -5.65 5.19 7.47
N ASN A 505 -4.44 4.71 7.78
CA ASN A 505 -3.80 3.65 6.99
C ASN A 505 -4.48 2.29 7.20
N HIS A 506 -4.80 1.96 8.44
CA HIS A 506 -5.31 0.66 8.89
C HIS A 506 -6.84 0.58 8.96
N LYS A 507 -7.55 1.67 8.64
CA LYS A 507 -9.02 1.72 8.57
C LYS A 507 -9.46 2.49 7.33
N PRO A 508 -9.58 1.81 6.17
CA PRO A 508 -10.00 2.43 4.93
C PRO A 508 -11.33 3.18 5.11
N GLY A 509 -11.41 4.42 4.60
CA GLY A 509 -12.59 5.27 4.71
C GLY A 509 -12.70 6.10 6.00
N GLU A 510 -11.96 5.75 7.07
CA GLU A 510 -11.93 6.56 8.28
C GLU A 510 -10.85 7.66 8.23
N LEU A 511 -11.09 8.75 8.97
CA LEU A 511 -10.17 9.89 9.07
C LEU A 511 -9.51 9.92 10.45
N SER A 512 -8.21 10.22 10.46
CA SER A 512 -7.50 10.67 11.65
C SER A 512 -7.73 12.16 11.79
N LEU A 513 -8.21 12.59 12.95
CA LEU A 513 -8.41 13.99 13.27
C LEU A 513 -7.24 14.53 14.07
N TRP A 514 -6.86 15.77 13.76
CA TRP A 514 -5.74 16.49 14.31
C TRP A 514 -6.18 17.92 14.61
N ILE A 515 -5.68 18.50 15.69
CA ILE A 515 -5.95 19.89 16.04
C ILE A 515 -4.70 20.71 15.73
N LEU A 516 -4.85 21.73 14.90
CA LEU A 516 -3.87 22.79 14.78
C LEU A 516 -4.33 23.94 15.67
N GLU A 517 -3.45 24.48 16.52
CA GLU A 517 -3.82 25.52 17.48
C GLU A 517 -2.78 26.64 17.57
N GLN A 518 -3.25 27.86 17.78
CA GLN A 518 -2.44 29.05 17.90
C GLN A 518 -1.71 29.06 19.25
N LEU A 519 -0.39 29.07 19.21
CA LEU A 519 0.43 29.22 20.41
C LEU A 519 0.33 30.65 20.98
N PRO A 520 0.46 30.81 22.31
CA PRO A 520 0.58 32.11 22.94
C PRO A 520 1.76 32.91 22.36
N SER A 521 1.58 34.24 22.28
CA SER A 521 2.64 35.14 21.80
C SER A 521 3.91 35.01 22.65
N GLY A 522 5.07 34.91 21.99
CA GLY A 522 6.36 34.75 22.66
C GLY A 522 6.73 33.31 23.05
N THR A 523 5.88 32.31 22.73
CA THR A 523 6.25 30.90 22.89
C THR A 523 7.48 30.58 22.04
N PRO A 524 8.55 30.00 22.61
CA PRO A 524 9.72 29.60 21.84
C PRO A 524 9.35 28.60 20.75
N ILE A 525 9.74 28.91 19.52
CA ILE A 525 9.65 28.02 18.36
C ILE A 525 11.04 27.56 17.96
N GLY A 526 11.13 26.41 17.32
CA GLY A 526 12.39 25.80 16.94
C GLY A 526 12.25 24.31 16.75
N LYS A 527 13.22 23.73 16.03
CA LYS A 527 13.22 22.29 15.75
C LYS A 527 13.37 21.52 17.05
N VAL A 528 12.38 20.68 17.34
CA VAL A 528 12.40 19.81 18.51
C VAL A 528 12.23 18.36 18.07
N ASP A 529 13.20 17.54 18.43
CA ASP A 529 13.14 16.09 18.28
C ASP A 529 12.56 15.45 19.54
N ALA A 530 11.23 15.49 19.66
CA ALA A 530 10.52 14.84 20.74
C ALA A 530 10.50 13.31 20.56
N PRO A 531 10.52 12.52 21.66
CA PRO A 531 10.45 11.05 21.58
C PRO A 531 9.17 10.51 20.94
N ILE A 532 8.07 11.27 21.02
CA ILE A 532 6.79 10.88 20.41
C ILE A 532 6.81 11.20 18.92
N ARG A 533 6.51 10.19 18.11
CA ARG A 533 6.57 10.23 16.66
C ARG A 533 5.24 9.81 16.05
N PRO A 534 4.36 10.77 15.70
CA PRO A 534 3.27 10.49 14.79
C PRO A 534 3.81 10.11 13.42
N TYR A 535 3.34 8.99 12.89
CA TYR A 535 3.73 8.49 11.58
C TYR A 535 2.64 8.73 10.55
N CYS A 536 3.02 9.43 9.49
CA CYS A 536 2.30 9.39 8.24
C CYS A 536 2.97 8.37 7.31
N PHE A 537 2.16 7.66 6.54
CA PHE A 537 2.54 6.53 5.72
C PHE A 537 2.20 6.83 4.27
N ILE A 538 3.18 6.57 3.39
CA ILE A 538 2.98 6.61 1.94
C ILE A 538 3.03 5.17 1.44
N ARG A 539 1.92 4.72 0.85
CA ARG A 539 1.79 3.34 0.35
C ARG A 539 2.77 3.00 -0.77
N SER A 540 3.10 3.98 -1.62
CA SER A 540 4.07 3.82 -2.69
C SER A 540 5.46 4.26 -2.23
N ARG A 541 6.38 3.30 -2.15
CA ARG A 541 7.79 3.55 -1.85
C ARG A 541 8.44 4.53 -2.84
N GLN A 542 8.06 4.48 -4.12
CA GLN A 542 8.53 5.45 -5.11
C GLN A 542 8.03 6.87 -4.79
N GLN A 543 6.75 7.02 -4.43
CA GLN A 543 6.21 8.32 -4.02
C GLN A 543 6.85 8.83 -2.74
N PHE A 544 7.24 7.94 -1.82
CA PHE A 544 7.99 8.31 -0.62
C PHE A 544 9.31 9.03 -0.96
N PHE A 545 10.11 8.45 -1.87
CA PHE A 545 11.36 9.07 -2.33
C PHE A 545 11.13 10.36 -3.12
N THR A 546 10.12 10.38 -4.00
CA THR A 546 9.77 11.59 -4.76
C THR A 546 9.27 12.71 -3.84
N TYR A 547 8.53 12.39 -2.79
CA TYR A 547 8.03 13.35 -1.82
C TYR A 547 9.15 13.94 -0.97
N HIS A 548 10.12 13.11 -0.55
CA HIS A 548 11.35 13.58 0.10
C HIS A 548 12.08 14.63 -0.76
N GLN A 549 12.28 14.34 -2.04
CA GLN A 549 12.90 15.28 -3.00
C GLN A 549 12.05 16.53 -3.26
N TYR A 550 10.72 16.37 -3.32
CA TYR A 550 9.79 17.49 -3.48
C TYR A 550 9.89 18.48 -2.32
N LEU A 551 9.88 18.00 -1.08
CA LEU A 551 10.03 18.84 0.11
C LEU A 551 11.35 19.62 0.05
N GLN A 552 12.46 18.95 -0.30
CA GLN A 552 13.77 19.61 -0.50
C GLN A 552 13.72 20.70 -1.57
N SER A 553 13.10 20.41 -2.72
CA SER A 553 12.95 21.37 -3.83
C SER A 553 12.12 22.61 -3.44
N CYS A 554 11.23 22.46 -2.45
CA CYS A 554 10.42 23.54 -1.89
C CYS A 554 11.14 24.30 -0.76
N GLY A 555 12.40 23.98 -0.48
CA GLY A 555 13.20 24.57 0.59
C GLY A 555 12.86 24.06 1.99
N ILE A 556 12.09 22.96 2.10
CA ILE A 556 11.81 22.32 3.38
C ILE A 556 13.00 21.44 3.76
N GLU A 557 13.50 21.64 4.96
CA GLU A 557 14.57 20.81 5.50
C GLU A 557 14.02 19.44 5.88
N VAL A 558 14.61 18.40 5.30
CA VAL A 558 14.27 17.01 5.55
C VAL A 558 15.48 16.25 6.05
N SER A 559 15.26 15.25 6.88
CA SER A 559 16.32 14.35 7.36
C SER A 559 16.87 13.49 6.22
N LYS A 560 18.05 12.88 6.45
CA LYS A 560 18.44 11.72 5.66
C LYS A 560 17.40 10.61 5.83
N ILE A 561 17.14 9.89 4.76
CA ILE A 561 16.30 8.69 4.78
C ILE A 561 17.05 7.61 5.57
N GLY A 562 16.40 7.07 6.58
CA GLY A 562 16.86 5.91 7.33
C GLY A 562 15.96 4.69 7.10
N GLY A 563 16.27 3.61 7.81
CA GLY A 563 15.68 2.31 7.58
C GLY A 563 16.37 1.56 6.44
N PHE A 564 15.68 0.53 5.92
CA PHE A 564 16.23 -0.37 4.92
C PHE A 564 15.86 0.11 3.52
N THR A 565 16.71 0.91 2.88
CA THR A 565 16.41 1.61 1.60
C THR A 565 16.09 0.67 0.44
N ASP A 566 16.68 -0.52 0.40
CA ASP A 566 16.46 -1.46 -0.70
C ASP A 566 15.16 -2.26 -0.53
N LYS A 567 14.86 -2.72 0.70
CA LYS A 567 13.65 -3.48 1.03
C LYS A 567 13.33 -3.41 2.53
N GLY A 568 12.08 -3.09 2.88
CA GLY A 568 11.62 -2.96 4.26
C GLY A 568 11.40 -1.50 4.66
N LEU A 569 11.08 -1.25 5.94
CA LEU A 569 10.68 0.09 6.39
C LEU A 569 11.73 1.15 6.03
N VAL A 570 11.28 2.20 5.36
CA VAL A 570 12.02 3.45 5.18
C VAL A 570 11.31 4.58 5.90
N VAL A 571 12.10 5.51 6.40
CA VAL A 571 11.61 6.62 7.20
C VAL A 571 12.45 7.86 6.98
N PHE A 572 11.80 9.01 6.91
CA PHE A 572 12.44 10.30 7.10
C PHE A 572 11.53 11.18 7.96
N HIS A 573 12.06 12.29 8.44
CA HIS A 573 11.26 13.33 9.06
C HIS A 573 11.58 14.69 8.47
N PHE A 574 10.71 15.65 8.73
CA PHE A 574 10.91 17.05 8.40
C PHE A 574 10.17 17.91 9.43
N TYR A 575 10.34 19.22 9.33
CA TYR A 575 9.75 20.17 10.27
C TYR A 575 8.77 21.09 9.55
N ASP A 576 7.70 21.44 10.26
CA ASP A 576 6.87 22.59 9.88
C ASP A 576 7.61 23.92 10.17
N PRO A 577 7.04 25.08 9.79
CA PRO A 577 7.68 26.38 10.01
C PRO A 577 7.98 26.71 11.47
N ASP A 578 7.26 26.09 12.42
CA ASP A 578 7.42 26.28 13.85
C ASP A 578 8.41 25.28 14.48
N GLY A 579 8.92 24.33 13.69
CA GLY A 579 9.86 23.31 14.15
C GLY A 579 9.19 22.06 14.70
N ASN A 580 7.89 21.85 14.42
CA ASN A 580 7.20 20.61 14.75
C ASN A 580 7.65 19.48 13.83
N ARG A 581 8.16 18.41 14.42
CA ARG A 581 8.64 17.25 13.67
C ARG A 581 7.49 16.38 13.19
N LEU A 582 7.47 16.10 11.88
CA LEU A 582 6.53 15.21 11.20
C LEU A 582 7.32 14.02 10.62
N ASN A 583 6.86 12.80 10.89
CA ASN A 583 7.57 11.59 10.46
C ASN A 583 6.80 10.90 9.32
N ILE A 584 7.52 10.57 8.25
CA ILE A 584 7.01 9.90 7.07
C ILE A 584 7.64 8.51 6.99
N SER A 585 6.83 7.50 6.70
CA SER A 585 7.28 6.12 6.52
C SER A 585 6.67 5.47 5.29
N SER A 586 7.32 4.41 4.80
CA SER A 586 6.85 3.52 3.75
C SER A 586 7.48 2.14 3.94
N ILE A 587 6.85 1.07 3.44
CA ILE A 587 7.41 -0.30 3.49
C ILE A 587 7.75 -0.82 2.10
#